data_AF-A0A2G7HHZ4-F1
#
_entry.id   AF-A0A2G7HHZ4-F1
#
_cell.length_a   1.000
_cell.length_b   1.000
_cell.length_c   1.000
_cell.angle_alpha   90.00
_cell.angle_beta   90.00
_cell.angle_gamma   90.00
#
_symmetry.space_group_name_H-M   'P 1'
#
loop_
_entity.id
_entity.type
_entity.pdbx_description
1 polymer ?
#
loop_
_entity_poly.entity_id
_entity_poly.type
_entity_poly.pdbx_seq_one_letter_code
_entity_poly.pdbx_strand_id
1 'polypeptide(L)' 'MIRSTYGNTITLDLAKVAIRAEDLGQDNITDFLAVSCSSTDYIGHQYGPNSIEAEDTYLRLDKDLEDFSIIWIKQ' A
#
# COMPACT_ATOMS: atom_id res chain seq x y z
N MET A 1 -13.10 -5.39 -5.32
CA MET A 1 -11.67 -5.11 -5.52
C MET A 1 -10.99 -4.72 -4.21
N ILE A 2 -11.39 -3.64 -3.53
CA ILE A 2 -10.87 -3.22 -2.19
C ILE A 2 -11.21 -4.12 -0.99
N ARG A 3 -12.14 -5.09 -1.13
CA ARG A 3 -12.54 -6.04 -0.07
C ARG A 3 -11.80 -7.38 -0.14
N SER A 4 -10.66 -7.40 -0.83
CA SER A 4 -9.82 -8.59 -1.01
C SER A 4 -8.41 -8.28 -0.58
N THR A 5 -7.61 -9.31 -0.33
CA THR A 5 -6.21 -9.17 0.07
C THR A 5 -5.36 -8.35 -0.92
N TYR A 6 -5.77 -8.27 -2.19
CA TYR A 6 -5.11 -7.48 -3.26
C TYR A 6 -5.48 -5.99 -3.28
N GLY A 7 -6.43 -5.55 -2.46
CA GLY A 7 -6.88 -4.15 -2.48
C GLY A 7 -5.76 -3.17 -2.11
N ASN A 8 -4.88 -3.55 -1.18
CA ASN A 8 -3.74 -2.74 -0.78
C ASN A 8 -2.67 -2.68 -1.89
N THR A 9 -2.41 -3.80 -2.57
CA THR A 9 -1.48 -3.88 -3.69
C THR A 9 -1.82 -2.87 -4.78
N ILE A 10 -3.09 -2.83 -5.20
CA ILE A 10 -3.56 -1.90 -6.24
C ILE A 10 -3.41 -0.45 -5.79
N THR A 11 -3.75 -0.15 -4.53
CA THR A 11 -3.60 1.20 -3.97
C THR A 11 -2.14 1.65 -3.94
N LEU A 12 -1.23 0.77 -3.53
CA LEU A 12 0.20 1.08 -3.48
C LEU A 12 0.81 1.19 -4.88
N ASP A 13 0.36 0.38 -5.85
CA ASP A 13 0.80 0.49 -7.24
C ASP A 13 0.34 1.80 -7.89
N LEU A 14 -0.90 2.23 -7.60
CA LEU A 14 -1.37 3.55 -8.01
C LEU A 14 -0.50 4.66 -7.39
N ALA A 15 -0.16 4.56 -6.11
CA ALA A 15 0.70 5.52 -5.43
C ALA A 15 2.11 5.57 -6.06
N LYS A 16 2.71 4.44 -6.44
CA LYS A 16 3.98 4.38 -7.18
C LYS A 16 3.91 5.13 -8.52
N VAL A 17 2.81 4.96 -9.25
CA VAL A 17 2.59 5.66 -10.52
C VAL A 17 2.42 7.16 -10.28
N ALA A 18 1.65 7.57 -9.28
CA ALA A 18 1.46 8.98 -8.94
C ALA A 18 2.79 9.67 -8.57
N ILE A 19 3.65 9.03 -7.77
CA ILE A 19 4.99 9.56 -7.44
C ILE A 19 5.80 9.88 -8.70
N ARG A 20 5.80 8.98 -9.68
CA ARG A 20 6.55 9.16 -10.94
C ARG A 20 5.90 10.16 -11.89
N ALA A 21 4.58 10.23 -11.92
CA ALA A 21 3.85 11.09 -12.85
C ALA A 21 3.87 12.56 -12.41
N GLU A 22 3.90 12.79 -11.11
CA GLU A 22 3.91 14.13 -10.50
C GLU A 22 5.31 14.56 -10.04
N ASP A 23 6.35 13.79 -10.38
CA ASP A 23 7.74 14.03 -9.98
C ASP A 23 7.91 14.33 -8.47
N LEU A 24 7.17 13.59 -7.63
CA LEU A 24 7.17 13.84 -6.19
C LEU A 24 8.56 13.57 -5.59
N GLY A 25 9.08 14.55 -4.86
CA GLY A 25 10.37 14.50 -4.20
C GLY A 25 11.58 14.65 -5.14
N GLN A 26 11.37 15.10 -6.39
CA GLN A 26 12.46 15.28 -7.36
C GLN A 26 13.15 16.65 -7.29
N ASP A 27 12.62 17.61 -6.54
CA ASP A 27 13.20 18.93 -6.38
C ASP A 27 13.45 19.31 -4.90
N ASN A 28 13.77 20.59 -4.66
CA ASN A 28 14.11 21.08 -3.32
C ASN A 28 12.88 21.48 -2.48
N ILE A 29 11.67 21.31 -3.00
CA ILE A 29 10.41 21.62 -2.33
C ILE A 29 9.84 20.30 -1.81
N THR A 30 9.52 20.27 -0.52
CA THR A 30 8.97 19.07 0.09
C THR A 30 7.53 18.81 -0.36
N ASP A 31 7.31 17.65 -0.97
CA ASP A 31 5.99 17.13 -1.32
C ASP A 31 5.37 16.29 -0.20
N PHE A 32 4.07 16.02 -0.34
CA PHE A 32 3.32 15.21 0.61
C PHE A 32 2.38 14.23 -0.09
N LEU A 33 2.50 12.95 0.24
CA LEU A 33 1.63 11.89 -0.26
C LEU A 33 1.03 11.12 0.92
N ALA A 34 -0.30 11.00 0.95
CA ALA A 34 -1.02 10.18 1.92
C ALA A 34 -1.67 8.98 1.22
N VAL A 35 -1.39 7.78 1.72
CA VAL A 35 -1.92 6.52 1.19
C VAL A 35 -2.61 5.74 2.29
N SER A 36 -3.83 5.26 2.05
CA SER A 36 -4.60 4.47 3.02
C SER A 36 -4.78 3.03 2.55
N CYS A 37 -4.29 2.07 3.34
CA CYS A 37 -4.44 0.64 3.08
C CYS A 37 -5.68 0.08 3.78
N SER A 38 -6.86 0.24 3.17
CA SER A 38 -8.14 -0.10 3.84
C SER A 38 -8.52 -1.59 3.79
N SER A 39 -7.79 -2.44 3.07
CA SER A 39 -8.18 -3.86 2.95
C SER A 39 -8.06 -4.61 4.28
N THR A 40 -7.17 -4.18 5.18
CA THR A 40 -7.02 -4.73 6.54
C THR A 40 -8.28 -4.54 7.38
N ASP A 41 -8.94 -3.39 7.25
CA ASP A 41 -10.21 -3.10 7.94
C ASP A 41 -11.33 -4.02 7.45
N TYR A 42 -11.54 -4.09 6.13
CA TYR A 42 -12.58 -4.94 5.55
C TYR A 42 -12.39 -6.43 5.88
N ILE A 43 -11.16 -6.94 5.76
CA ILE A 43 -10.85 -8.34 6.06
C ILE A 43 -10.98 -8.60 7.56
N GLY A 44 -10.45 -7.72 8.40
CA GLY A 44 -10.56 -7.83 9.85
C GLY A 44 -12.01 -7.80 10.35
N HIS A 45 -12.86 -6.94 9.78
CA HIS A 45 -14.29 -6.89 10.11
C HIS A 45 -15.06 -8.13 9.64
N GLN A 46 -14.68 -8.71 8.50
CA GLN A 46 -15.38 -9.85 7.93
C GLN A 46 -15.00 -11.19 8.59
N TYR A 47 -13.72 -11.39 8.89
CA TYR A 47 -13.19 -12.68 9.35
C TYR A 47 -12.67 -12.66 10.79
N GLY A 48 -12.49 -11.47 11.37
CA GLY A 48 -11.92 -11.29 12.70
C GLY A 48 -10.39 -11.21 12.69
N PRO A 49 -9.79 -10.63 13.73
CA PRO A 49 -8.35 -10.34 13.77
C PRO A 49 -7.45 -11.59 13.91
N ASN A 50 -7.98 -12.71 14.40
CA ASN A 50 -7.24 -13.98 14.56
C ASN A 50 -7.46 -14.95 13.39
N SER A 51 -8.00 -14.46 12.27
CA SER A 51 -8.27 -15.27 11.09
C SER A 51 -7.03 -15.45 10.22
N ILE A 52 -7.00 -16.54 9.45
CA ILE A 52 -5.92 -16.80 8.48
C ILE A 52 -5.98 -15.74 7.36
N GLU A 53 -7.17 -15.24 7.04
CA GLU A 53 -7.38 -14.16 6.07
C GLU A 53 -6.74 -12.85 6.53
N ALA A 54 -6.87 -12.51 7.81
CA ALA A 54 -6.20 -11.34 8.39
C ALA A 54 -4.68 -11.50 8.36
N GLU A 55 -4.16 -12.67 8.74
CA GLU A 55 -2.73 -12.98 8.68
C GLU A 55 -2.18 -12.87 7.25
N ASP A 56 -2.81 -13.52 6.26
CA ASP A 56 -2.41 -13.44 4.84
C ASP A 56 -2.45 -11.99 4.33
N THR A 57 -3.45 -11.21 4.75
CA THR A 57 -3.54 -9.78 4.38
C THR A 57 -2.35 -8.99 4.89
N TYR A 58 -1.93 -9.19 6.13
CA TYR A 58 -0.77 -8.49 6.69
C TYR A 58 0.55 -8.98 6.10
N LEU A 59 0.73 -10.27 5.86
CA LEU A 59 1.92 -10.82 5.20
C LEU A 59 2.09 -10.27 3.78
N ARG A 60 0.99 -10.12 3.04
CA ARG A 60 1.02 -9.49 1.70
C ARG A 60 1.28 -7.99 1.78
N LEU A 61 0.63 -7.30 2.71
CA LEU A 61 0.84 -5.87 2.92
C LEU A 61 2.30 -5.57 3.29
N ASP A 62 2.93 -6.39 4.13
CA ASP A 62 4.35 -6.25 4.49
C ASP A 62 5.25 -6.28 3.24
N LYS A 63 5.04 -7.28 2.38
CA LYS A 63 5.76 -7.37 1.10
C LYS A 63 5.45 -6.20 0.16
N ASP A 64 4.19 -5.79 0.07
CA ASP A 64 3.81 -4.65 -0.77
C ASP A 64 4.45 -3.33 -0.27
N LEU A 65 4.64 -3.18 1.05
CA LEU A 65 5.32 -2.04 1.65
C LEU A 65 6.84 -2.08 1.42
N GLU A 66 7.46 -3.26 1.45
CA GLU A 66 8.85 -3.45 1.02
C GLU A 66 9.01 -2.98 -0.43
N ASP A 67 8.18 -3.50 -1.34
CA ASP A 67 8.18 -3.15 -2.76
C ASP A 67 7.85 -1.66 -3.00
N PHE A 68 6.96 -1.08 -2.20
CA PHE A 68 6.64 0.36 -2.25
C PHE A 68 7.84 1.21 -1.83
N SER A 69 8.54 0.84 -0.76
CA SER A 69 9.68 1.61 -0.24
C SER A 69 10.87 1.65 -1.20
N ILE A 70 11.04 0.60 -2.03
CA ILE A 70 12.10 0.53 -3.06
C ILE A 70 11.98 1.66 -4.09
N ILE A 71 10.79 2.26 -4.29
CA ILE A 71 10.63 3.41 -5.20
C ILE A 71 11.59 4.55 -4.84
N TRP A 72 11.91 4.73 -3.56
CA TRP A 72 12.76 5.83 -3.07
C TRP A 72 14.25 5.46 -3.04
N ILE A 73 14.59 4.18 -2.99
CA ILE A 73 15.99 3.71 -3.00
C ILE A 73 16.58 3.73 -4.41
N LYS A 74 15.73 3.67 -5.44
CA LYS A 74 16.13 3.60 -6.86
C LYS A 74 15.96 4.91 -7.63
N GLN A 75 15.58 5.99 -6.97
CA GLN A 75 15.56 7.33 -7.57
C GLN A 75 16.97 7.92 -7.63
#